data_AF-A0A349WHX8-F1
#
_entry.id   AF-A0A349WHX8-F1
#
_cell.length_a   1.000
_cell.length_b   1.000
_cell.length_c   1.000
_cell.angle_alpha   90.00
_cell.angle_beta   90.00
_cell.angle_gamma   90.00
#
_symmetry.space_group_name_H-M   'P 1'
#
loop_
_entity.id
_entity.type
_entity.pdbx_description
1 polymer ?
#
loop_
_entity_poly.entity_id
_entity_poly.type
_entity_poly.pdbx_seq_one_letter_code
_entity_poly.pdbx_strand_id
1 'polypeptide(L)'
;FDEMFGNSSGEPLLHYQKIFDRISRLTPVEIAEKRSHADSSFLEHGITFTVYGDEEGTEKIFPFDLIPRIIPRAEWEIVEQGLTQRILALNLFLNDIYHDGKILSDGVIPKEIVYSSPNYRREMVGIDVPKDIYVHVCGSDLIRDETGAYYVLEDNARCPSGVSYLLENRQIMKRTFPQTFQGMSVRSVELYPEILLSTLEYLSPRRSQKPVCVVLTPGIYNSAYFEHTFLARQMGIEIVEGRDLIAIDGYVYMRTTHGLVQVDVIYRRLDDDFLDPLFFNKDSTLGVAGLMDAYLKGNVALANGIGTGVADDKVTYAYVPEMIRYYLGQDPILPNVPTYLCWRESDR
;
A
#
# COMPACT_ATOMS: atom_id res chain seq x y z
N PHE A 1 16.81 21.43 4.09
CA PHE A 1 17.19 20.79 2.81
C PHE A 1 16.15 21.10 1.75
N ASP A 2 16.57 21.56 0.57
CA ASP A 2 15.75 21.62 -0.65
C ASP A 2 16.20 20.51 -1.61
N GLU A 3 15.28 19.83 -2.29
CA GLU A 3 15.63 18.69 -3.17
C GLU A 3 16.42 19.11 -4.39
N MET A 4 16.21 20.32 -4.90
CA MET A 4 16.90 20.83 -6.07
C MET A 4 18.22 21.50 -5.68
N PHE A 5 18.25 22.29 -4.60
CA PHE A 5 19.38 23.14 -4.24
C PHE A 5 20.19 22.66 -3.01
N GLY A 6 19.74 21.60 -2.34
CA GLY A 6 20.34 21.08 -1.13
C GLY A 6 20.28 22.09 0.03
N ASN A 7 21.43 22.34 0.65
CA ASN A 7 21.58 23.34 1.73
C ASN A 7 22.20 24.67 1.23
N SER A 8 22.49 24.76 -0.07
CA SER A 8 23.12 25.93 -0.69
C SER A 8 22.11 26.72 -1.52
N SER A 9 22.20 28.05 -1.51
CA SER A 9 21.40 28.91 -2.38
C SER A 9 22.22 29.25 -3.63
N GLY A 10 22.05 28.53 -4.73
CA GLY A 10 22.68 28.97 -5.99
C GLY A 10 22.68 27.95 -7.12
N GLU A 11 23.28 26.78 -6.90
CA GLU A 11 23.44 25.77 -7.96
C GLU A 11 22.58 24.53 -7.67
N PRO A 12 21.87 24.00 -8.69
CA PRO A 12 21.10 22.78 -8.52
C PRO A 12 22.04 21.58 -8.33
N LEU A 13 21.61 20.61 -7.53
CA LEU A 13 22.28 19.32 -7.41
C LEU A 13 22.41 18.65 -8.78
N LEU A 14 23.48 17.88 -8.98
CA LEU A 14 23.83 17.27 -10.27
C LEU A 14 22.66 16.49 -10.91
N HIS A 15 21.91 15.75 -10.11
CA HIS A 15 20.78 14.96 -10.61
C HIS A 15 19.56 15.80 -11.01
N TYR A 16 19.46 17.05 -10.53
CA TYR A 16 18.43 18.02 -10.89
C TYR A 16 18.84 18.95 -12.04
N GLN A 17 20.12 19.08 -12.37
CA GLN A 17 20.64 20.06 -13.33
C GLN A 17 19.90 20.03 -14.68
N LYS A 18 19.63 18.83 -15.24
CA LYS A 18 18.91 18.70 -16.52
C LYS A 18 17.47 19.21 -16.46
N ILE A 19 16.80 19.00 -15.32
CA ILE A 19 15.44 19.48 -15.10
C ILE A 19 15.45 21.00 -14.92
N PHE A 20 16.37 21.51 -14.09
CA PHE A 20 16.56 22.94 -13.90
C PHE A 20 16.80 23.65 -15.25
N ASP A 21 17.80 23.21 -16.03
CA ASP A 21 18.12 23.79 -17.34
C ASP A 21 16.92 23.76 -18.30
N ARG A 22 16.08 22.73 -18.23
CA ARG A 22 14.89 22.63 -19.07
C ARG A 22 13.81 23.60 -18.62
N ILE A 23 13.52 23.66 -17.32
CA ILE A 23 12.49 24.53 -16.76
C ILE A 23 12.88 26.00 -16.91
N SER A 24 14.15 26.35 -16.68
CA SER A 24 14.67 27.72 -16.85
C SER A 24 14.58 28.24 -18.28
N ARG A 25 14.39 27.37 -19.28
CA ARG A 25 14.17 27.76 -20.69
C ARG A 25 12.70 27.92 -21.06
N LEU A 26 11.77 27.50 -20.20
CA LEU A 26 10.34 27.62 -20.46
C LEU A 26 9.85 29.00 -20.04
N THR A 27 9.04 29.61 -20.90
CA THR A 27 8.29 30.82 -20.58
C THR A 27 7.10 30.49 -19.66
N PRO A 28 6.59 31.47 -18.89
CA PRO A 28 5.38 31.27 -18.08
C PRO A 28 4.17 30.76 -18.88
N VAL A 29 4.05 31.16 -20.14
CA VAL A 29 2.99 30.71 -21.06
C VAL A 29 3.14 29.23 -21.38
N GLU A 30 4.34 28.78 -21.74
CA GLU A 30 4.61 27.35 -22.02
C GLU A 30 4.39 26.47 -20.78
N ILE A 31 4.70 26.97 -19.58
CA ILE A 31 4.42 26.26 -18.32
C ILE A 31 2.92 26.12 -18.11
N ALA A 32 2.15 27.20 -18.31
CA ALA A 32 0.69 27.17 -18.18
C ALA A 32 0.03 26.24 -19.20
N GLU A 33 0.49 26.25 -20.46
CA GLU A 33 0.02 25.32 -21.50
C GLU A 33 0.30 23.87 -21.11
N LYS A 34 1.52 23.56 -20.64
CA LYS A 34 1.87 22.21 -20.18
C LYS A 34 1.03 21.75 -19.00
N ARG A 35 0.72 22.65 -18.06
CA ARG A 35 -0.16 22.36 -16.93
C ARG A 35 -1.58 22.05 -17.40
N SER A 36 -2.14 22.89 -18.28
CA SER A 36 -3.46 22.67 -18.87
C SER A 36 -3.56 21.35 -19.63
N HIS A 37 -2.51 20.99 -20.38
CA HIS A 37 -2.43 19.69 -21.05
C HIS A 37 -2.36 18.51 -20.07
N ALA A 38 -1.59 18.64 -18.99
CA ALA A 38 -1.55 17.61 -17.94
C ALA A 38 -2.93 17.44 -17.30
N ASP A 39 -3.55 18.54 -16.85
CA ASP A 39 -4.88 18.55 -16.20
C ASP A 39 -5.95 17.94 -17.11
N SER A 40 -5.95 18.29 -18.40
CA SER A 40 -6.86 17.70 -19.39
C SER A 40 -6.62 16.20 -19.57
N SER A 41 -5.35 15.76 -19.55
CA SER A 41 -5.01 14.34 -19.61
C SER A 41 -5.50 13.58 -18.37
N PHE A 42 -5.37 14.16 -17.17
CA PHE A 42 -5.92 13.56 -15.95
C PHE A 42 -7.43 13.37 -16.03
N LEU A 43 -8.15 14.36 -16.55
CA LEU A 43 -9.60 14.29 -16.74
C LEU A 43 -10.00 13.23 -17.77
N GLU A 44 -9.30 13.15 -18.91
CA GLU A 44 -9.56 12.14 -19.95
C GLU A 44 -9.30 10.70 -19.47
N HIS A 45 -8.33 10.50 -18.57
CA HIS A 45 -7.99 9.18 -18.02
C HIS A 45 -8.83 8.84 -16.77
N GLY A 46 -9.77 9.71 -16.38
CA GLY A 46 -10.64 9.50 -15.22
C GLY A 46 -9.91 9.51 -13.88
N ILE A 47 -8.74 10.15 -13.82
CA ILE A 47 -7.93 10.23 -12.60
C ILE A 47 -8.48 11.38 -11.76
N THR A 48 -9.59 11.09 -11.10
CA THR A 48 -10.28 12.00 -10.22
C THR A 48 -10.23 11.48 -8.80
N PHE A 49 -10.41 12.36 -7.82
CA PHE A 49 -10.64 11.96 -6.44
C PHE A 49 -11.97 12.54 -5.95
N THR A 50 -12.67 11.78 -5.14
CA THR A 50 -13.90 12.22 -4.48
C THR A 50 -13.53 12.99 -3.22
N VAL A 51 -13.86 14.28 -3.15
CA VAL A 51 -13.70 15.08 -1.93
C VAL A 51 -14.89 14.78 -1.02
N TYR A 52 -14.66 14.22 0.16
CA TYR A 52 -15.72 14.13 1.18
C TYR A 52 -16.02 15.53 1.74
N GLY A 53 -17.24 16.02 1.53
CA GLY A 53 -17.75 17.26 2.14
C GLY A 53 -18.56 18.19 1.24
N ASP A 54 -18.47 18.05 -0.09
CA ASP A 54 -19.33 18.78 -1.03
C ASP A 54 -20.56 17.91 -1.36
N GLU A 55 -21.78 18.39 -1.09
CA GLU A 55 -23.06 17.70 -1.36
C GLU A 55 -23.27 17.32 -2.84
N GLU A 56 -22.39 17.78 -3.75
CA GLU A 56 -22.48 17.55 -5.20
C GLU A 56 -21.64 16.37 -5.72
N GLY A 57 -20.85 15.68 -4.89
CA GLY A 57 -20.04 14.54 -5.39
C GLY A 57 -19.14 14.94 -6.57
N THR A 58 -18.67 16.19 -6.59
CA THR A 58 -17.87 16.73 -7.69
C THR A 58 -16.49 16.08 -7.67
N GLU A 59 -16.27 15.19 -8.64
CA GLU A 59 -14.94 14.67 -8.97
C GLU A 59 -13.97 15.82 -9.22
N LYS A 60 -12.93 15.95 -8.40
CA LYS A 60 -11.86 16.94 -8.61
C LYS A 60 -10.65 16.27 -9.24
N ILE A 61 -9.99 16.99 -10.14
CA ILE A 61 -8.73 16.57 -10.75
C ILE A 61 -7.67 16.57 -9.66
N PHE A 62 -6.90 15.49 -9.57
CA PHE A 62 -5.77 15.41 -8.65
C PHE A 62 -4.74 16.51 -9.00
N PRO A 63 -4.37 17.40 -8.06
CA PRO A 63 -3.45 18.48 -8.36
C PRO A 63 -2.08 17.91 -8.74
N PHE A 64 -1.59 18.27 -9.92
CA PHE A 64 -0.36 17.74 -10.47
C PHE A 64 0.70 18.83 -10.61
N ASP A 65 1.90 18.54 -10.09
CA ASP A 65 3.07 19.39 -10.27
C ASP A 65 3.97 18.85 -11.40
N LEU A 66 4.43 19.75 -12.26
CA LEU A 66 5.27 19.41 -13.42
C LEU A 66 6.72 19.12 -13.03
N ILE A 67 7.14 19.47 -11.80
CA ILE A 67 8.49 19.27 -11.30
C ILE A 67 8.55 17.94 -10.55
N PRO A 68 9.25 16.92 -11.11
CA PRO A 68 9.30 15.62 -10.46
C PRO A 68 10.23 15.64 -9.24
N ARG A 69 9.92 14.78 -8.28
CA ARG A 69 10.85 14.36 -7.24
C ARG A 69 11.85 13.35 -7.81
N ILE A 70 13.12 13.74 -7.94
CA ILE A 70 14.19 12.86 -8.40
C ILE A 70 14.86 12.25 -7.18
N ILE A 71 14.93 10.93 -7.14
CA ILE A 71 15.69 10.20 -6.12
C ILE A 71 16.89 9.53 -6.81
N PRO A 72 18.14 9.91 -6.46
CA PRO A 72 19.32 9.26 -6.98
C PRO A 72 19.35 7.77 -6.65
N ARG A 73 19.97 6.97 -7.53
CA ARG A 73 20.08 5.51 -7.36
C ARG A 73 20.67 5.11 -6.01
N ALA A 74 21.75 5.74 -5.59
CA ALA A 74 22.43 5.41 -4.32
C ALA A 74 21.52 5.69 -3.10
N GLU A 75 20.69 6.73 -3.17
CA GLU A 75 19.71 7.03 -2.12
C GLU A 75 18.57 6.01 -2.14
N TRP A 76 18.05 5.67 -3.32
CA TRP A 76 16.98 4.68 -3.47
C TRP A 76 17.41 3.28 -3.02
N GLU A 77 18.66 2.87 -3.26
CA GLU A 77 19.18 1.57 -2.82
C GLU A 77 19.13 1.43 -1.29
N ILE A 78 19.42 2.50 -0.54
CA ILE A 78 19.30 2.52 0.92
C ILE A 78 17.83 2.44 1.34
N VAL A 79 16.96 3.23 0.70
CA VAL A 79 15.52 3.23 0.98
C VAL A 79 14.90 1.86 0.72
N GLU A 80 15.19 1.25 -0.44
CA GLU A 80 14.69 -0.07 -0.83
C GLU A 80 15.14 -1.16 0.16
N GLN A 81 16.39 -1.13 0.61
CA GLN A 81 16.89 -2.06 1.62
C GLN A 81 16.21 -1.86 2.98
N GLY A 82 16.05 -0.61 3.42
CA GLY A 82 15.40 -0.33 4.71
C GLY A 82 13.91 -0.65 4.73
N LEU A 83 13.18 -0.35 3.66
CA LEU A 83 11.78 -0.76 3.52
C LEU A 83 11.63 -2.29 3.48
N THR A 84 12.55 -2.99 2.80
CA THR A 84 12.59 -4.46 2.77
C THR A 84 12.84 -5.06 4.15
N GLN A 85 13.81 -4.51 4.89
CA GLN A 85 14.10 -4.91 6.27
C GLN A 85 12.87 -4.70 7.17
N ARG A 86 12.21 -3.54 7.02
CA ARG A 86 11.06 -3.15 7.82
C ARG A 86 9.85 -4.06 7.58
N ILE A 87 9.46 -4.29 6.32
CA ILE A 87 8.30 -5.15 6.01
C ILE A 87 8.52 -6.60 6.45
N LEU A 88 9.77 -7.09 6.43
CA LEU A 88 10.12 -8.40 6.96
C LEU A 88 9.91 -8.47 8.48
N ALA A 89 10.40 -7.46 9.22
CA ALA A 89 10.18 -7.38 10.66
C ALA A 89 8.69 -7.26 11.02
N LEU A 90 7.89 -6.50 10.26
CA LEU A 90 6.45 -6.38 10.47
C LEU A 90 5.71 -7.71 10.24
N ASN A 91 6.08 -8.46 9.21
CA ASN A 91 5.50 -9.79 8.98
C ASN A 91 5.88 -10.78 10.10
N LEU A 92 7.14 -10.77 10.55
CA LEU A 92 7.59 -11.61 11.67
C LEU A 92 6.89 -11.23 12.98
N PHE A 93 6.68 -9.93 13.22
CA PHE A 93 5.91 -9.43 14.35
C PHE A 93 4.47 -9.95 14.32
N LEU A 94 3.77 -9.80 13.20
CA LEU A 94 2.39 -10.28 13.04
C LEU A 94 2.29 -11.78 13.24
N ASN A 95 3.23 -12.55 12.67
CA ASN A 95 3.27 -13.99 12.89
C ASN A 95 3.48 -14.33 14.37
N ASP A 96 4.41 -13.67 15.06
CA ASP A 96 4.71 -13.93 16.46
C ASP A 96 3.52 -13.63 17.37
N ILE A 97 2.87 -12.46 17.24
CA ILE A 97 1.76 -12.08 18.13
C ILE A 97 0.51 -12.93 17.97
N TYR A 98 0.30 -13.53 16.79
CA TYR A 98 -0.80 -14.47 16.56
C TYR A 98 -0.42 -15.91 16.91
N HIS A 99 0.84 -16.20 17.25
CA HIS A 99 1.32 -17.53 17.63
C HIS A 99 1.97 -17.53 19.02
N ASP A 100 3.31 -17.61 19.09
CA ASP A 100 4.05 -17.82 20.34
C ASP A 100 4.10 -16.59 21.25
N GLY A 101 3.93 -15.38 20.69
CA GLY A 101 3.99 -14.11 21.42
C GLY A 101 5.31 -13.88 22.14
N LYS A 102 6.44 -14.28 21.53
CA LYS A 102 7.77 -14.22 22.16
C LYS A 102 8.20 -12.79 22.43
N ILE A 103 8.04 -11.88 21.46
CA ILE A 103 8.39 -10.46 21.64
C ILE A 103 7.65 -9.80 22.80
N LEU A 104 6.43 -10.29 23.09
CA LEU A 104 5.59 -9.82 24.19
C LEU A 104 5.99 -10.47 25.53
N SER A 105 6.41 -11.73 25.49
CA SER A 105 6.85 -12.49 26.66
C SER A 105 8.22 -12.02 27.15
N ASP A 106 9.11 -11.64 26.22
CA ASP A 106 10.43 -11.09 26.48
C ASP A 106 10.38 -9.60 26.88
N GLY A 107 9.18 -8.98 26.86
CA GLY A 107 8.95 -7.62 27.32
C GLY A 107 9.49 -6.53 26.39
N VAL A 108 9.85 -6.87 25.15
CA VAL A 108 10.30 -5.90 24.13
C VAL A 108 9.16 -4.97 23.74
N ILE A 109 7.95 -5.51 23.61
CA ILE A 109 6.71 -4.75 23.39
C ILE A 109 5.71 -5.07 24.50
N PRO A 110 5.13 -4.07 25.18
CA PRO A 110 4.06 -4.28 26.16
C PRO A 110 2.85 -5.02 25.56
N LYS A 111 2.35 -6.03 26.28
CA LYS A 111 1.21 -6.86 25.87
C LYS A 111 -0.05 -6.03 25.65
N GLU A 112 -0.22 -4.98 26.44
CA GLU A 112 -1.38 -4.10 26.41
C GLU A 112 -1.51 -3.41 25.05
N ILE A 113 -0.39 -2.99 24.43
CA ILE A 113 -0.38 -2.33 23.11
C ILE A 113 -1.04 -3.20 22.05
N VAL A 114 -0.72 -4.50 22.07
CA VAL A 114 -1.24 -5.46 21.10
C VAL A 114 -2.67 -5.84 21.46
N TYR A 115 -2.91 -6.32 22.68
CA TYR A 115 -4.18 -6.92 23.05
C TYR A 115 -5.31 -5.91 23.29
N SER A 116 -5.00 -4.62 23.51
CA SER A 116 -6.01 -3.55 23.55
C SER A 116 -6.28 -2.92 22.18
N SER A 117 -5.51 -3.25 21.15
CA SER A 117 -5.72 -2.68 19.82
C SER A 117 -7.06 -3.16 19.26
N PRO A 118 -7.92 -2.26 18.73
CA PRO A 118 -9.15 -2.65 18.04
C PRO A 118 -8.87 -3.46 16.77
N ASN A 119 -7.64 -3.37 16.24
CA ASN A 119 -7.22 -4.08 15.03
C ASN A 119 -6.61 -5.45 15.31
N TYR A 120 -6.45 -5.84 16.59
CA TYR A 120 -6.00 -7.19 16.95
C TYR A 120 -7.16 -8.18 16.82
N ARG A 121 -7.01 -9.17 15.92
CA ARG A 121 -8.07 -10.12 15.58
C ARG A 121 -7.84 -11.44 16.32
N ARG A 122 -8.65 -11.69 17.36
CA ARG A 122 -8.54 -12.94 18.16
C ARG A 122 -8.82 -14.18 17.33
N GLU A 123 -9.61 -14.02 16.27
CA GLU A 123 -9.94 -15.03 15.26
C GLU A 123 -8.71 -15.56 14.53
N MET A 124 -7.59 -14.81 14.54
CA MET A 124 -6.34 -15.16 13.86
C MET A 124 -5.33 -15.89 14.76
N VAL A 125 -5.62 -16.06 16.06
CA VAL A 125 -4.69 -16.70 16.99
C VAL A 125 -4.55 -18.20 16.66
N GLY A 126 -3.30 -18.63 16.44
CA GLY A 126 -2.94 -20.00 16.09
C GLY A 126 -3.28 -20.40 14.66
N ILE A 127 -3.58 -19.43 13.80
CA ILE A 127 -3.92 -19.65 12.39
C ILE A 127 -2.69 -19.43 11.51
N ASP A 128 -2.25 -20.50 10.85
CA ASP A 128 -1.21 -20.43 9.83
C ASP A 128 -1.76 -19.72 8.58
N VAL A 129 -1.16 -18.59 8.20
CA VAL A 129 -1.52 -17.88 6.96
C VAL A 129 -0.70 -18.42 5.78
N PRO A 130 -1.20 -18.32 4.53
CA PRO A 130 -0.44 -18.77 3.37
C PRO A 130 0.96 -18.17 3.34
N LYS A 131 1.97 -19.05 3.35
CA LYS A 131 3.40 -18.69 3.24
C LYS A 131 3.94 -17.88 4.42
N ASP A 132 3.22 -17.82 5.54
CA ASP A 132 3.57 -17.00 6.71
C ASP A 132 3.65 -15.50 6.38
N ILE A 133 2.91 -15.05 5.36
CA ILE A 133 2.87 -13.65 4.91
C ILE A 133 1.52 -13.03 5.28
N TYR A 134 1.55 -11.98 6.08
CA TYR A 134 0.38 -11.19 6.44
C TYR A 134 0.30 -9.91 5.57
N VAL A 135 1.40 -9.16 5.47
CA VAL A 135 1.49 -7.91 4.72
C VAL A 135 2.13 -8.18 3.36
N HIS A 136 1.29 -8.25 2.33
CA HIS A 136 1.69 -8.50 0.95
C HIS A 136 2.02 -7.20 0.22
N VAL A 137 1.28 -6.15 0.52
CA VAL A 137 1.52 -4.78 0.07
C VAL A 137 1.57 -3.89 1.31
N CYS A 138 2.67 -3.14 1.46
CA CYS A 138 2.81 -2.14 2.52
C CYS A 138 3.04 -0.77 1.87
N GLY A 139 2.33 0.26 2.34
CA GLY A 139 2.62 1.65 2.01
C GLY A 139 3.37 2.32 3.15
N SER A 140 4.67 2.55 3.02
CA SER A 140 5.44 3.28 4.03
C SER A 140 5.60 4.74 3.64
N ASP A 141 5.16 5.64 4.51
CA ASP A 141 5.26 7.09 4.31
C ASP A 141 6.65 7.57 4.73
N LEU A 142 7.35 8.21 3.80
CA LEU A 142 8.71 8.69 4.01
C LEU A 142 8.76 10.21 3.99
N ILE A 143 9.50 10.79 4.93
CA ILE A 143 9.86 12.21 4.91
C ILE A 143 11.37 12.36 4.79
N ARG A 144 11.80 13.56 4.37
CA ARG A 144 13.20 13.95 4.35
C ARG A 144 13.36 15.14 5.30
N ASP A 145 14.30 15.05 6.25
CA ASP A 145 14.53 16.12 7.23
C ASP A 145 15.34 17.30 6.66
N GLU A 146 15.65 18.29 7.50
CA GLU A 146 16.45 19.45 7.10
C GLU A 146 17.89 19.12 6.68
N THR A 147 18.39 17.92 7.00
CA THR A 147 19.73 17.43 6.64
C THR A 147 19.73 16.63 5.34
N GLY A 148 18.55 16.21 4.86
CA GLY A 148 18.42 15.34 3.70
C GLY A 148 18.38 13.85 4.06
N ALA A 149 18.21 13.49 5.34
CA ALA A 149 18.07 12.10 5.77
C ALA A 149 16.61 11.63 5.65
N TYR A 150 16.43 10.36 5.30
CA TYR A 150 15.11 9.74 5.15
C TYR A 150 14.62 9.18 6.49
N TYR A 151 13.34 9.41 6.81
CA TYR A 151 12.68 8.85 7.98
C TYR A 151 11.34 8.24 7.58
N VAL A 152 11.00 7.12 8.20
CA VAL A 152 9.65 6.57 8.12
C VAL A 152 8.76 7.35 9.07
N LEU A 153 7.59 7.78 8.61
CA LEU A 153 6.57 8.48 9.39
C LEU A 153 5.45 7.53 9.82
N GLU A 154 5.07 6.61 8.93
CA GLU A 154 3.97 5.66 9.11
C GLU A 154 4.16 4.46 8.17
N ASP A 155 3.59 3.32 8.55
CA ASP A 155 3.40 2.18 7.67
C ASP A 155 1.90 1.94 7.50
N ASN A 156 1.48 1.52 6.32
CA ASN A 156 0.09 1.22 6.01
C ASN A 156 0.02 -0.25 5.60
N ALA A 157 -0.40 -1.10 6.53
CA ALA A 157 -0.39 -2.56 6.42
C ALA A 157 -1.79 -3.16 6.20
N ARG A 158 -2.84 -2.34 6.23
CA ARG A 158 -4.23 -2.73 5.90
C ARG A 158 -4.45 -2.77 4.39
N CYS A 159 -5.04 -1.73 3.82
CA CYS A 159 -5.42 -1.63 2.42
C CYS A 159 -4.76 -0.40 1.76
N PRO A 160 -3.41 -0.36 1.62
CA PRO A 160 -2.72 0.82 1.09
C PRO A 160 -3.19 1.17 -0.32
N SER A 161 -3.25 2.47 -0.61
CA SER A 161 -3.58 3.05 -1.91
C SER A 161 -2.49 4.02 -2.38
N GLY A 162 -2.58 4.48 -3.62
CA GLY A 162 -1.65 5.47 -4.20
C GLY A 162 -1.01 5.02 -5.51
N VAL A 163 -1.07 3.73 -5.85
CA VAL A 163 -0.25 3.17 -6.95
C VAL A 163 -0.78 3.54 -8.33
N SER A 164 -2.10 3.68 -8.49
CA SER A 164 -2.67 4.16 -9.75
C SER A 164 -2.14 5.56 -10.08
N TYR A 165 -2.10 6.46 -9.10
CA TYR A 165 -1.54 7.80 -9.26
C TYR A 165 -0.06 7.77 -9.62
N LEU A 166 0.74 6.88 -9.02
CA LEU A 166 2.16 6.72 -9.38
C LEU A 166 2.34 6.32 -10.86
N LEU A 167 1.56 5.36 -11.33
CA LEU A 167 1.63 4.85 -12.70
C LEU A 167 1.19 5.93 -13.71
N GLU A 168 0.09 6.60 -13.42
CA GLU A 168 -0.46 7.65 -14.27
C GLU A 168 0.42 8.91 -14.29
N ASN A 169 0.91 9.36 -13.13
CA ASN A 169 1.87 10.46 -13.05
C ASN A 169 3.09 10.20 -13.92
N ARG A 170 3.58 8.94 -13.95
CA ARG A 170 4.70 8.58 -14.83
C ARG A 170 4.33 8.66 -16.31
N GLN A 171 3.15 8.18 -16.70
CA GLN A 171 2.71 8.23 -18.10
C GLN A 171 2.54 9.69 -18.57
N ILE A 172 1.90 10.52 -17.76
CA ILE A 172 1.67 11.94 -18.07
C ILE A 172 3.00 12.68 -18.16
N MET A 173 3.93 12.46 -17.21
CA MET A 173 5.27 13.06 -17.28
C MET A 173 6.05 12.68 -18.54
N LYS A 174 5.99 11.40 -18.97
CA LYS A 174 6.63 10.94 -20.22
C LYS A 174 6.05 11.64 -21.45
N ARG A 175 4.74 11.89 -21.49
CA ARG A 175 4.05 12.59 -22.59
C ARG A 175 4.32 14.09 -22.60
N THR A 176 4.32 14.73 -21.43
CA THR A 176 4.49 16.20 -21.30
C THR A 176 5.95 16.64 -21.47
N PHE A 177 6.93 15.80 -21.07
CA PHE A 177 8.36 16.10 -21.12
C PHE A 177 9.23 14.96 -21.74
N PRO A 178 8.95 14.51 -22.97
CA PRO A 178 9.62 13.34 -23.54
C PRO A 178 11.15 13.49 -23.65
N GLN A 179 11.63 14.69 -24.01
CA GLN A 179 13.07 14.97 -24.14
C GLN A 179 13.82 14.94 -22.80
N THR A 180 13.16 15.35 -21.71
CA THR A 180 13.74 15.31 -20.36
C THR A 180 13.91 13.86 -19.90
N PHE A 181 12.91 13.01 -20.16
CA PHE A 181 12.97 11.58 -19.84
C PHE A 181 13.99 10.81 -20.68
N GLN A 182 14.13 11.13 -21.97
CA GLN A 182 15.17 10.51 -22.82
C GLN A 182 16.59 10.83 -22.33
N GLY A 183 16.78 12.03 -21.77
CA GLY A 183 18.06 12.46 -21.22
C GLY A 183 18.38 11.89 -19.83
N MET A 184 17.44 11.18 -19.18
CA MET A 184 17.57 10.68 -17.82
C MET A 184 17.39 9.15 -17.77
N SER A 185 18.20 8.45 -16.98
CA SER A 185 18.07 7.00 -16.77
C SER A 185 17.01 6.66 -15.73
N VAL A 186 15.75 7.05 -15.98
CA VAL A 186 14.62 6.84 -15.04
C VAL A 186 14.18 5.36 -15.07
N ARG A 187 14.18 4.68 -13.91
CA ARG A 187 13.70 3.29 -13.78
C ARG A 187 12.18 3.23 -14.06
N SER A 188 11.74 2.25 -14.86
CA SER A 188 10.31 2.05 -15.14
C SER A 188 9.57 1.54 -13.90
N VAL A 189 8.31 1.95 -13.78
CA VAL A 189 7.37 1.50 -12.74
C VAL A 189 6.19 0.71 -13.33
N GLU A 190 6.14 0.57 -14.66
CA GLU A 190 5.00 -0.01 -15.40
C GLU A 190 4.76 -1.49 -15.08
N LEU A 191 5.78 -2.21 -14.60
CA LEU A 191 5.69 -3.63 -14.25
C LEU A 191 4.99 -3.89 -12.90
N TYR A 192 4.59 -2.84 -12.16
CA TYR A 192 3.97 -3.01 -10.85
C TYR A 192 2.75 -3.95 -10.86
N PRO A 193 1.76 -3.81 -11.77
CA PRO A 193 0.59 -4.69 -11.77
C PRO A 193 0.94 -6.16 -12.05
N GLU A 194 1.93 -6.42 -12.90
CA GLU A 194 2.41 -7.79 -13.19
C GLU A 194 3.08 -8.41 -11.95
N ILE A 195 3.88 -7.63 -11.22
CA ILE A 195 4.53 -8.06 -9.98
C ILE A 195 3.47 -8.31 -8.89
N LEU A 196 2.46 -7.44 -8.79
CA LEU A 196 1.35 -7.60 -7.85
C LEU A 196 0.57 -8.88 -8.16
N LEU A 197 0.17 -9.10 -9.42
CA LEU A 197 -0.52 -10.33 -9.82
C LEU A 197 0.31 -11.57 -9.50
N SER A 198 1.60 -11.57 -9.83
CA SER A 198 2.51 -12.68 -9.52
C SER A 198 2.59 -12.96 -8.02
N THR A 199 2.56 -11.90 -7.20
CA THR A 199 2.52 -11.99 -5.73
C THR A 199 1.21 -12.60 -5.24
N LEU A 200 0.08 -12.21 -5.82
CA LEU A 200 -1.22 -12.79 -5.50
C LEU A 200 -1.28 -14.28 -5.89
N GLU A 201 -0.88 -14.62 -7.12
CA GLU A 201 -0.87 -16.00 -7.62
C GLU A 201 0.00 -16.93 -6.76
N TYR A 202 1.09 -16.43 -6.18
CA TYR A 202 1.97 -17.18 -5.27
C TYR A 202 1.27 -17.65 -3.98
N LEU A 203 0.20 -16.97 -3.56
CA LEU A 203 -0.59 -17.29 -2.37
C LEU A 203 -1.60 -18.40 -2.60
N SER A 204 -1.85 -18.77 -3.86
CA SER A 204 -2.86 -19.76 -4.21
C SER A 204 -2.67 -21.07 -3.44
N PRO A 205 -3.72 -21.58 -2.78
CA PRO A 205 -3.67 -22.90 -2.15
C PRO A 205 -3.64 -24.03 -3.19
N ARG A 206 -4.11 -23.79 -4.42
CA ARG A 206 -4.15 -24.77 -5.51
C ARG A 206 -2.88 -24.71 -6.36
N ARG A 207 -2.05 -25.76 -6.29
CA ARG A 207 -0.76 -25.85 -7.02
C ARG A 207 -0.86 -26.36 -8.47
N SER A 208 -1.96 -26.99 -8.87
CA SER A 208 -2.08 -27.74 -10.12
C SER A 208 -2.87 -27.04 -11.23
N GLN A 209 -3.38 -25.83 -10.96
CA GLN A 209 -4.20 -25.05 -11.90
C GLN A 209 -3.76 -23.59 -11.88
N LYS A 210 -4.08 -22.85 -12.95
CA LYS A 210 -3.89 -21.40 -12.96
C LYS A 210 -4.77 -20.79 -11.86
N PRO A 211 -4.21 -20.05 -10.89
CA PRO A 211 -4.99 -19.44 -9.83
C PRO A 211 -6.02 -18.45 -10.38
N VAL A 212 -7.20 -18.43 -9.77
CA VAL A 212 -8.23 -17.41 -10.00
C VAL A 212 -8.08 -16.36 -8.92
N CYS A 213 -7.52 -15.21 -9.29
CA CYS A 213 -7.40 -14.04 -8.43
C CYS A 213 -8.53 -13.05 -8.75
N VAL A 214 -9.04 -12.36 -7.73
CA VAL A 214 -10.04 -11.29 -7.89
C VAL A 214 -9.70 -10.08 -7.01
N VAL A 215 -10.15 -8.88 -7.40
CA VAL A 215 -10.11 -7.68 -6.54
C VAL A 215 -11.48 -7.50 -5.90
N LEU A 216 -11.55 -7.62 -4.57
CA LEU A 216 -12.78 -7.38 -3.82
C LEU A 216 -12.88 -5.90 -3.43
N THR A 217 -13.92 -5.21 -3.91
CA THR A 217 -14.13 -3.78 -3.74
C THR A 217 -15.42 -3.48 -2.95
N PRO A 218 -15.48 -2.40 -2.15
CA PRO A 218 -16.71 -1.87 -1.57
C PRO A 218 -17.69 -1.25 -2.59
N GLY A 219 -17.27 -1.09 -3.84
CA GLY A 219 -18.09 -0.51 -4.91
C GLY A 219 -17.86 0.99 -5.14
N ILE A 220 -18.69 1.57 -6.01
CA ILE A 220 -18.50 2.90 -6.62
C ILE A 220 -18.47 4.08 -5.64
N TYR A 221 -19.05 3.92 -4.44
CA TYR A 221 -19.13 4.98 -3.44
C TYR A 221 -17.84 5.12 -2.61
N ASN A 222 -16.85 4.27 -2.85
CA ASN A 222 -15.54 4.41 -2.21
C ASN A 222 -14.61 5.31 -3.02
N SER A 223 -13.96 6.26 -2.34
CA SER A 223 -13.04 7.23 -2.96
C SER A 223 -11.88 6.59 -3.77
N ALA A 224 -11.47 5.37 -3.44
CA ALA A 224 -10.41 4.64 -4.13
C ALA A 224 -10.93 3.66 -5.21
N TYR A 225 -12.22 3.67 -5.53
CA TYR A 225 -12.82 2.76 -6.51
C TYR A 225 -12.15 2.83 -7.89
N PHE A 226 -11.72 4.02 -8.32
CA PHE A 226 -10.93 4.20 -9.53
C PHE A 226 -9.66 3.34 -9.50
N GLU A 227 -8.90 3.38 -8.40
CA GLU A 227 -7.68 2.58 -8.25
C GLU A 227 -7.98 1.08 -8.27
N HIS A 228 -9.07 0.65 -7.64
CA HIS A 228 -9.45 -0.77 -7.61
C HIS A 228 -9.71 -1.28 -9.03
N THR A 229 -10.49 -0.53 -9.80
CA THR A 229 -10.83 -0.83 -11.20
C THR A 229 -9.59 -0.77 -12.09
N PHE A 230 -8.74 0.23 -11.88
CA PHE A 230 -7.51 0.40 -12.62
C PHE A 230 -6.57 -0.80 -12.42
N LEU A 231 -6.30 -1.17 -11.17
CA LEU A 231 -5.42 -2.30 -10.85
C LEU A 231 -5.99 -3.63 -11.36
N ALA A 232 -7.29 -3.89 -11.17
CA ALA A 232 -7.94 -5.09 -11.69
C ALA A 232 -7.77 -5.19 -13.22
N ARG A 233 -8.01 -4.10 -13.94
CA ARG A 233 -7.84 -4.01 -15.40
C ARG A 233 -6.39 -4.22 -15.84
N GLN A 234 -5.42 -3.61 -15.16
CA GLN A 234 -4.00 -3.75 -15.50
C GLN A 234 -3.48 -5.16 -15.21
N MET A 235 -3.94 -5.80 -14.14
CA MET A 235 -3.64 -7.20 -13.83
C MET A 235 -4.39 -8.17 -14.75
N GLY A 236 -5.48 -7.74 -15.39
CA GLY A 236 -6.33 -8.63 -16.19
C GLY A 236 -7.10 -9.64 -15.34
N ILE A 237 -7.51 -9.23 -14.13
CA ILE A 237 -8.33 -10.04 -13.21
C ILE A 237 -9.67 -9.36 -12.95
N GLU A 238 -10.65 -10.13 -12.48
CA GLU A 238 -11.99 -9.62 -12.22
C GLU A 238 -12.03 -8.70 -11.00
N ILE A 239 -12.83 -7.63 -11.10
CA ILE A 239 -13.24 -6.80 -9.97
C ILE A 239 -14.63 -7.25 -9.52
N VAL A 240 -14.78 -7.52 -8.23
CA VAL A 240 -16.00 -8.10 -7.66
C VAL A 240 -16.42 -7.34 -6.41
N GLU A 241 -17.72 -7.27 -6.17
CA GLU A 241 -18.29 -6.88 -4.88
C GLU A 241 -18.70 -8.12 -4.09
N GLY A 242 -18.97 -7.98 -2.79
CA GLY A 242 -19.35 -9.11 -1.93
C GLY A 242 -20.53 -9.94 -2.47
N ARG A 243 -21.49 -9.29 -3.12
CA ARG A 243 -22.67 -9.92 -3.75
C ARG A 243 -22.34 -10.84 -4.94
N ASP A 244 -21.20 -10.62 -5.60
CA ASP A 244 -20.76 -11.41 -6.75
C ASP A 244 -20.08 -12.72 -6.30
N LEU A 245 -19.71 -12.79 -5.03
CA LEU A 245 -19.10 -13.94 -4.41
C LEU A 245 -20.12 -14.72 -3.56
N ILE A 246 -19.87 -16.02 -3.40
CA ILE A 246 -20.62 -16.89 -2.49
C ILE A 246 -19.67 -17.88 -1.84
N ALA A 247 -19.78 -18.04 -0.52
CA ALA A 247 -19.07 -19.09 0.20
C ALA A 247 -20.00 -20.31 0.38
N ILE A 248 -19.55 -21.49 -0.05
CA ILE A 248 -20.28 -22.76 0.06
C ILE A 248 -19.29 -23.85 0.47
N ASP A 249 -19.63 -24.62 1.50
CA ASP A 249 -18.83 -25.77 1.99
C ASP A 249 -17.36 -25.44 2.28
N GLY A 250 -17.09 -24.20 2.75
CA GLY A 250 -15.75 -23.73 3.06
C GLY A 250 -14.91 -23.34 1.84
N TYR A 251 -15.53 -23.09 0.68
CA TYR A 251 -14.88 -22.57 -0.52
C TYR A 251 -15.58 -21.30 -0.99
N VAL A 252 -14.84 -20.39 -1.64
CA VAL A 252 -15.39 -19.16 -2.22
C VAL A 252 -15.50 -19.30 -3.74
N TYR A 253 -16.66 -18.92 -4.27
CA TYR A 253 -16.95 -18.94 -5.69
C TYR A 253 -17.39 -17.57 -6.18
N MET A 254 -16.96 -17.19 -7.37
CA MET A 254 -17.49 -16.07 -8.13
C MET A 254 -18.65 -16.54 -9.01
N ARG A 255 -19.74 -15.77 -9.02
CA ARG A 255 -20.90 -16.01 -9.88
C ARG A 255 -20.58 -15.53 -11.31
N THR A 256 -20.69 -16.43 -12.28
CA THR A 256 -20.59 -16.09 -13.70
C THR A 256 -21.83 -16.57 -14.45
N THR A 257 -22.02 -16.08 -15.67
CA THR A 257 -23.10 -16.55 -16.56
C THR A 257 -22.96 -18.03 -16.93
N HIS A 258 -21.75 -18.60 -16.86
CA HIS A 258 -21.47 -19.99 -17.17
C HIS A 258 -21.50 -20.91 -15.93
N GLY A 259 -21.74 -20.35 -14.74
CA GLY A 259 -21.74 -21.07 -13.48
C GLY A 259 -20.77 -20.50 -12.45
N LEU A 260 -20.52 -21.27 -11.40
CA LEU A 260 -19.63 -20.88 -10.31
C LEU A 260 -18.17 -21.16 -10.68
N VAL A 261 -17.31 -20.15 -10.48
CA VAL A 261 -15.85 -20.27 -10.66
C VAL A 261 -15.21 -20.14 -9.28
N GLN A 262 -14.47 -21.16 -8.84
CA GLN A 262 -13.79 -21.12 -7.55
C GLN A 262 -12.68 -20.06 -7.57
N VAL A 263 -12.67 -19.20 -6.56
CA VAL A 263 -11.67 -18.15 -6.35
C VAL A 263 -10.58 -18.68 -5.41
N ASP A 264 -9.32 -18.46 -5.76
CA ASP A 264 -8.16 -18.85 -4.96
C ASP A 264 -7.66 -17.74 -4.05
N VAL A 265 -7.61 -16.52 -4.59
CA VAL A 265 -6.95 -15.38 -3.95
C VAL A 265 -7.81 -14.15 -4.12
N ILE A 266 -8.07 -13.46 -3.03
CA ILE A 266 -8.82 -12.21 -3.02
C ILE A 266 -7.88 -11.09 -2.61
N TYR A 267 -7.58 -10.19 -3.55
CA TYR A 267 -6.98 -8.90 -3.22
C TYR A 267 -8.08 -7.99 -2.66
N ARG A 268 -8.15 -7.90 -1.33
CA ARG A 268 -9.23 -7.19 -0.63
C ARG A 268 -8.92 -5.70 -0.55
N ARG A 269 -9.91 -4.88 -0.86
CA ARG A 269 -9.89 -3.42 -0.65
C ARG A 269 -10.95 -2.98 0.35
N LEU A 270 -11.16 -3.83 1.36
CA LEU A 270 -12.10 -3.68 2.46
C LEU A 270 -11.35 -3.85 3.78
N ASP A 271 -11.73 -3.08 4.79
CA ASP A 271 -11.27 -3.31 6.16
C ASP A 271 -11.81 -4.64 6.71
N ASP A 272 -11.08 -5.23 7.66
CA ASP A 272 -11.38 -6.55 8.23
C ASP A 272 -12.84 -6.64 8.70
N ASP A 273 -13.33 -5.59 9.37
CA ASP A 273 -14.67 -5.56 9.96
C ASP A 273 -15.80 -5.78 8.95
N PHE A 274 -15.55 -5.48 7.67
CA PHE A 274 -16.55 -5.56 6.61
C PHE A 274 -16.44 -6.84 5.78
N LEU A 275 -15.43 -7.70 6.00
CA LEU A 275 -15.16 -8.87 5.15
C LEU A 275 -16.17 -10.00 5.28
N ASP A 276 -16.65 -10.29 6.50
CA ASP A 276 -17.59 -11.38 6.76
C ASP A 276 -18.55 -11.00 7.89
N PRO A 277 -19.85 -10.79 7.61
CA PRO A 277 -20.83 -10.43 8.63
C PRO A 277 -21.10 -11.54 9.65
N LEU A 278 -20.67 -12.79 9.40
CA LEU A 278 -20.81 -13.88 10.38
C LEU A 278 -19.76 -13.82 11.50
N PHE A 279 -18.61 -13.17 11.24
CA PHE A 279 -17.48 -13.10 12.16
C PHE A 279 -17.25 -11.70 12.72
N PHE A 280 -17.46 -10.67 11.89
CA PHE A 280 -17.16 -9.29 12.25
C PHE A 280 -18.44 -8.45 12.39
N ASN A 281 -18.59 -7.39 11.59
CA ASN A 281 -19.77 -6.53 11.63
C ASN A 281 -20.96 -7.21 10.95
N LYS A 282 -21.95 -7.62 11.76
CA LYS A 282 -23.18 -8.29 11.32
C LYS A 282 -24.04 -7.47 10.36
N ASP A 283 -23.93 -6.15 10.42
CA ASP A 283 -24.66 -5.23 9.57
C ASP A 283 -23.92 -4.95 8.24
N SER A 284 -22.72 -5.50 8.05
CA SER A 284 -21.95 -5.34 6.81
C SER A 284 -22.69 -5.98 5.62
N THR A 285 -22.82 -5.21 4.55
CA THR A 285 -23.32 -5.65 3.24
C THR A 285 -22.23 -5.72 2.17
N LEU A 286 -20.98 -5.38 2.53
CA LEU A 286 -19.86 -5.26 1.58
C LEU A 286 -19.10 -6.58 1.39
N GLY A 287 -19.03 -7.39 2.44
CA GLY A 287 -18.29 -8.64 2.47
C GLY A 287 -19.06 -9.85 1.96
N VAL A 288 -18.53 -11.03 2.29
CA VAL A 288 -19.08 -12.33 1.88
C VAL A 288 -19.31 -13.18 3.11
N ALA A 289 -20.57 -13.51 3.40
CA ALA A 289 -20.92 -14.39 4.51
C ALA A 289 -20.28 -15.77 4.33
N GLY A 290 -19.45 -16.21 5.29
CA GLY A 290 -18.74 -17.49 5.26
C GLY A 290 -17.35 -17.42 4.62
N LEU A 291 -16.86 -16.23 4.25
CA LEU A 291 -15.49 -16.03 3.77
C LEU A 291 -14.45 -16.47 4.79
N MET A 292 -14.67 -16.14 6.07
CA MET A 292 -13.75 -16.51 7.14
C MET A 292 -13.64 -18.02 7.30
N ASP A 293 -14.76 -18.76 7.20
CA ASP A 293 -14.71 -20.23 7.26
C ASP A 293 -13.86 -20.81 6.13
N ALA A 294 -13.96 -20.26 4.92
CA ALA A 294 -13.13 -20.69 3.80
C ALA A 294 -11.65 -20.32 3.98
N TYR A 295 -11.37 -19.13 4.51
CA TYR A 295 -10.02 -18.65 4.77
C TYR A 295 -9.32 -19.47 5.86
N LEU A 296 -10.00 -19.71 6.98
CA LEU A 296 -9.48 -20.51 8.11
C LEU A 296 -9.24 -21.98 7.73
N LYS A 297 -9.97 -22.51 6.73
CA LYS A 297 -9.73 -23.85 6.15
C LYS A 297 -8.58 -23.88 5.14
N GLY A 298 -7.97 -22.74 4.83
CA GLY A 298 -6.89 -22.63 3.83
C GLY A 298 -7.36 -22.81 2.38
N ASN A 299 -8.65 -22.64 2.11
CA ASN A 299 -9.23 -22.84 0.78
C ASN A 299 -9.26 -21.57 -0.09
N VAL A 300 -9.00 -20.41 0.52
CA VAL A 300 -8.85 -19.10 -0.15
C VAL A 300 -7.77 -18.31 0.58
N ALA A 301 -6.98 -17.52 -0.14
CA ALA A 301 -6.02 -16.58 0.42
C ALA A 301 -6.54 -15.14 0.34
N LEU A 302 -6.20 -14.32 1.34
CA LEU A 302 -6.53 -12.90 1.37
C LEU A 302 -5.24 -12.07 1.33
N ALA A 303 -5.22 -11.06 0.47
CA ALA A 303 -4.15 -10.08 0.40
C ALA A 303 -4.70 -8.67 0.62
N ASN A 304 -4.25 -7.90 1.62
CA ASN A 304 -3.44 -8.35 2.75
C ASN A 304 -4.19 -9.35 3.66
N GLY A 305 -3.46 -10.06 4.51
CA GLY A 305 -4.03 -10.95 5.52
C GLY A 305 -4.86 -10.19 6.55
N ILE A 306 -5.62 -10.91 7.37
CA ILE A 306 -6.48 -10.33 8.41
C ILE A 306 -5.65 -9.99 9.65
N GLY A 307 -6.02 -8.91 10.35
CA GLY A 307 -5.41 -8.51 11.59
C GLY A 307 -4.07 -7.81 11.44
N THR A 308 -3.74 -7.33 10.23
CA THR A 308 -2.51 -6.57 9.97
C THR A 308 -2.54 -5.17 10.59
N GLY A 309 -3.73 -4.63 10.91
CA GLY A 309 -3.87 -3.27 11.44
C GLY A 309 -3.29 -3.06 12.84
N VAL A 310 -2.87 -4.12 13.53
CA VAL A 310 -2.09 -3.99 14.78
C VAL A 310 -0.64 -3.57 14.50
N ALA A 311 -0.11 -3.89 13.32
CA ALA A 311 1.24 -3.52 12.90
C ALA A 311 1.35 -2.09 12.36
N ASP A 312 0.26 -1.51 11.84
CA ASP A 312 0.20 -0.10 11.42
C ASP A 312 -0.40 0.85 12.46
N ASP A 313 -0.68 0.38 13.67
CA ASP A 313 -1.13 1.25 14.76
C ASP A 313 -0.03 2.26 15.14
N LYS A 314 -0.43 3.52 15.39
CA LYS A 314 0.47 4.63 15.71
C LYS A 314 1.35 4.34 16.93
N VAL A 315 0.86 3.58 17.89
CA VAL A 315 1.64 3.15 19.05
C VAL A 315 2.65 2.08 18.65
N THR A 316 2.22 1.07 17.89
CA THR A 316 3.08 -0.03 17.44
C THR A 316 4.23 0.47 16.57
N TYR A 317 3.98 1.49 15.74
CA TYR A 317 4.98 2.15 14.92
C TYR A 317 6.24 2.55 15.71
N ALA A 318 6.10 3.03 16.95
CA ALA A 318 7.22 3.45 17.79
C ALA A 318 8.18 2.29 18.17
N TYR A 319 7.72 1.04 18.06
CA TYR A 319 8.46 -0.17 18.43
C TYR A 319 9.06 -0.90 17.22
N VAL A 320 8.85 -0.43 15.99
CA VAL A 320 9.39 -1.09 14.78
C VAL A 320 10.93 -1.19 14.78
N PRO A 321 11.70 -0.18 15.25
CA PRO A 321 13.14 -0.32 15.44
C PRO A 321 13.54 -1.50 16.33
N GLU A 322 12.80 -1.74 17.41
CA GLU A 322 12.97 -2.86 18.34
C GLU A 322 12.58 -4.19 17.69
N MET A 323 11.52 -4.22 16.88
CA MET A 323 11.15 -5.42 16.09
C MET A 323 12.28 -5.82 15.14
N ILE A 324 12.88 -4.86 14.43
CA ILE A 324 13.99 -5.13 13.49
C ILE A 324 15.17 -5.76 14.25
N ARG A 325 15.56 -5.17 15.39
CA ARG A 325 16.66 -5.71 16.22
C ARG A 325 16.34 -7.09 16.76
N TYR A 326 15.12 -7.30 17.24
CA TYR A 326 14.70 -8.53 17.88
C TYR A 326 14.60 -9.69 16.88
N TYR A 327 13.92 -9.49 15.74
CA TYR A 327 13.66 -10.56 14.77
C TYR A 327 14.80 -10.76 13.78
N LEU A 328 15.50 -9.70 13.38
CA LEU A 328 16.51 -9.76 12.33
C LEU A 328 17.94 -9.69 12.87
N GLY A 329 18.14 -9.32 14.15
CA GLY A 329 19.47 -9.13 14.72
C GLY A 329 20.26 -8.01 14.03
N GLN A 330 19.57 -7.03 13.45
CA GLN A 330 20.14 -5.94 12.66
C GLN A 330 19.76 -4.59 13.26
N ASP A 331 20.57 -3.56 12.99
CA ASP A 331 20.15 -2.18 13.24
C ASP A 331 19.21 -1.68 12.13
N PRO A 332 18.20 -0.84 12.47
CA PRO A 332 17.31 -0.24 11.49
C PRO A 332 18.07 0.62 10.48
N ILE A 333 17.90 0.31 9.19
CA ILE A 333 18.50 1.09 8.09
C ILE A 333 17.79 2.44 7.94
N LEU A 334 16.46 2.44 8.01
CA LEU A 334 15.64 3.65 7.99
C LEU A 334 15.18 3.99 9.42
N PRO A 335 15.51 5.18 9.94
CA PRO A 335 15.04 5.62 11.24
C PRO A 335 13.54 5.96 11.20
N ASN A 336 12.90 5.81 12.36
CA ASN A 336 11.59 6.41 12.62
C ASN A 336 11.74 7.89 12.92
N VAL A 337 10.72 8.69 12.58
CA VAL A 337 10.56 10.02 13.16
C VAL A 337 10.46 9.90 14.69
N PRO A 338 11.21 10.72 15.47
CA PRO A 338 11.12 10.74 16.93
C PRO A 338 9.67 10.88 17.40
N THR A 339 9.17 9.89 18.12
CA THR A 339 7.77 9.80 18.54
C THR A 339 7.72 9.53 20.04
N TYR A 340 7.07 10.42 20.77
CA TYR A 340 6.99 10.39 22.24
C TYR A 340 5.78 9.57 22.69
N LEU A 341 6.00 8.59 23.57
CA LEU A 341 4.93 7.77 24.12
C LEU A 341 4.47 8.35 25.45
N CYS A 342 3.25 8.89 25.51
CA CYS A 342 2.76 9.65 26.67
C CYS A 342 2.71 8.89 28.02
N TRP A 343 2.86 7.55 28.03
CA TRP A 343 2.96 6.75 29.25
C TRP A 343 4.39 6.51 29.73
N ARG A 344 5.42 6.76 28.89
CA ARG A 344 6.82 6.68 29.31
C ARG A 344 7.17 7.97 30.03
N GLU A 345 7.60 7.85 31.28
CA GLU A 345 7.96 9.01 32.11
C GLU A 345 9.17 9.78 31.53
N SER A 346 10.06 9.09 30.82
CA SER A 346 11.19 9.69 30.10
C SER A 346 10.79 10.54 28.89
N ASP A 347 9.59 10.31 28.34
CA ASP A 347 9.11 10.91 27.10
C ASP A 347 8.11 12.06 27.37
N ARG A 348 7.79 12.31 28.65
CA ARG A 348 6.92 13.40 29.13
C ARG A 348 7.72 14.65 29.46
#